data_AF-A0A455T8M9-F1
#
_entry.id   AF-A0A455T8M9-F1
#
_cell.length_a   1.000
_cell.length_b   1.000
_cell.length_c   1.000
_cell.angle_alpha   90.00
_cell.angle_beta   90.00
_cell.angle_gamma   90.00
#
_symmetry.space_group_name_H-M   'P 1'
#
loop_
_entity.id
_entity.type
_entity.pdbx_description
1 polymer ?
#
loop_
_entity_poly.entity_id
_entity_poly.type
_entity_poly.pdbx_seq_one_letter_code
_entity_poly.pdbx_strand_id
1 'polypeptide(L)'
;MTTPPAHAGGCWSHKASARHAAGWDGLCPARLATNGAFEPFTPARVAASRHFLLVERASLEGFDLVVGGLGPNDCTQALSLSFFLL
;
A
#
# COMPACT_ATOMS: atom_id res chain seq x y z
N MET A 1 -9.22 -14.51 22.37
CA MET A 1 -9.47 -13.24 21.67
C MET A 1 -8.43 -13.13 20.56
N THR A 2 -8.85 -13.17 19.30
CA THR A 2 -7.96 -12.85 18.18
C THR A 2 -7.77 -11.35 18.13
N THR A 3 -6.53 -10.89 18.12
CA THR A 3 -6.19 -9.48 17.89
C THR A 3 -6.78 -9.08 16.54
N PRO A 4 -7.44 -7.91 16.43
CA PRO A 4 -7.90 -7.43 15.13
C PRO A 4 -6.71 -7.22 14.18
N PRO A 5 -6.87 -7.48 12.86
CA PRO A 5 -5.81 -7.29 11.89
C PRO A 5 -5.36 -5.84 11.86
N ALA A 6 -4.06 -5.62 11.79
CA ALA A 6 -3.48 -4.30 11.83
C ALA A 6 -2.74 -3.98 10.52
N HIS A 7 -3.12 -2.86 9.88
CA HIS A 7 -2.55 -2.42 8.62
C HIS A 7 -1.63 -1.21 8.82
N ALA A 8 -0.47 -1.23 8.15
CA ALA A 8 0.47 -0.11 8.15
C ALA A 8 0.26 0.77 6.91
N GLY A 9 -0.24 1.99 7.10
CA GLY A 9 -0.39 3.01 6.05
C GLY A 9 0.71 4.07 6.09
N GLY A 10 1.22 4.50 4.95
CA GLY A 10 2.14 5.65 4.92
C GLY A 10 3.00 5.81 3.67
N CYS A 11 3.78 6.89 3.69
CA CYS A 11 4.85 7.19 2.74
C CYS A 11 6.20 6.93 3.42
N TRP A 12 6.93 5.91 2.98
CA TRP A 12 8.24 5.58 3.55
C TRP A 12 9.37 6.11 2.66
N SER A 13 10.18 7.01 3.20
CA SER A 13 11.38 7.53 2.54
C SER A 13 12.54 6.51 2.51
N HIS A 14 12.51 5.52 3.40
CA HIS A 14 13.56 4.51 3.56
C HIS A 14 13.01 3.09 3.56
N LYS A 15 13.78 2.16 2.96
CA LYS A 15 13.45 0.73 2.92
C LYS A 15 13.28 0.12 4.31
N ALA A 16 14.04 0.57 5.31
CA ALA A 16 13.96 0.03 6.67
C ALA A 16 12.57 0.19 7.30
N SER A 17 11.93 1.36 7.12
CA SER A 17 10.58 1.60 7.63
C SER A 17 9.53 0.77 6.89
N ALA A 18 9.68 0.61 5.56
CA ALA A 18 8.81 -0.25 4.76
C ALA A 18 8.94 -1.74 5.16
N ARG A 19 10.14 -2.19 5.54
CA ARG A 19 10.37 -3.55 6.07
C ARG A 19 9.68 -3.77 7.40
N HIS A 20 9.78 -2.80 8.31
CA HIS A 20 9.07 -2.89 9.59
C HIS A 20 7.56 -2.97 9.39
N ALA A 21 7.02 -2.15 8.49
CA ALA A 21 5.61 -2.19 8.09
C ALA A 21 5.21 -3.52 7.43
N ALA A 22 6.11 -4.17 6.70
CA ALA A 22 5.88 -5.49 6.11
C ALA A 22 5.70 -6.61 7.15
N GLY A 23 5.98 -6.38 8.44
CA GLY A 23 5.72 -7.33 9.52
C GLY A 23 4.27 -7.35 10.04
N TRP A 24 3.41 -6.45 9.55
CA TRP A 24 2.02 -6.30 9.98
C TRP A 24 1.08 -7.23 9.18
N ASP A 25 -0.24 -7.12 9.39
CA ASP A 25 -1.24 -7.93 8.67
C ASP A 25 -1.60 -7.35 7.29
N GLY A 26 -1.19 -6.11 7.02
CA GLY A 26 -1.31 -5.52 5.71
C GLY A 26 -0.59 -4.19 5.55
N LEU A 27 -0.48 -3.73 4.31
CA LEU A 27 0.20 -2.51 3.91
C LEU A 27 -0.71 -1.65 3.04
N CYS A 28 -0.78 -0.36 3.35
CA CYS A 28 -1.39 0.65 2.50
C CYS A 28 -0.36 1.70 2.07
N PRO A 29 0.50 1.41 1.07
CA PRO A 29 1.52 2.34 0.65
C PRO A 29 0.91 3.54 -0.05
N ALA A 30 1.40 4.73 0.32
CA ALA A 30 1.18 5.96 -0.40
C ALA A 30 2.51 6.50 -0.92
N ARG A 31 2.45 7.31 -1.97
CA ARG A 31 3.63 7.93 -2.55
C ARG A 31 3.35 9.38 -2.88
N LEU A 32 4.36 10.22 -2.65
CA LEU A 32 4.35 11.61 -3.04
C LEU A 32 5.22 11.80 -4.28
N ALA A 33 4.72 12.59 -5.22
CA ALA A 33 5.51 13.17 -6.29
C ALA A 33 6.47 14.24 -5.72
N THR A 34 7.42 14.70 -6.55
CA THR A 34 8.42 15.70 -6.14
C THR A 34 7.80 17.03 -5.67
N ASN A 35 6.59 17.35 -6.14
CA ASN A 35 5.83 18.52 -5.72
C ASN A 35 5.02 18.31 -4.43
N GLY A 36 5.15 17.15 -3.77
CA GLY A 36 4.42 16.80 -2.55
C GLY A 36 2.98 16.33 -2.77
N ALA A 37 2.50 16.24 -4.02
CA ALA A 37 1.18 15.68 -4.30
C ALA A 37 1.18 14.15 -4.25
N PHE A 38 0.06 13.53 -3.88
CA PHE A 38 -0.07 12.08 -3.97
C PHE A 38 0.01 11.62 -5.43
N GLU A 39 0.85 10.62 -5.67
CA GLU A 39 1.03 10.01 -6.97
C GLU A 39 0.27 8.68 -7.02
N PRO A 40 -0.64 8.47 -7.98
CA PRO A 40 -1.34 7.21 -8.14
C PRO A 40 -0.39 6.02 -8.29
N PHE A 41 -0.78 4.87 -7.74
CA PHE A 41 -0.05 3.63 -7.99
C PHE A 41 -0.37 3.11 -9.39
N THR A 42 0.64 3.08 -10.26
CA THR A 42 0.53 2.39 -11.54
C THR A 42 0.59 0.87 -11.35
N PRO A 43 0.05 0.06 -12.28
CA PRO A 43 0.14 -1.40 -12.19
C PRO A 43 1.57 -1.92 -11.99
N ALA A 44 2.55 -1.30 -12.67
CA ALA A 44 3.97 -1.64 -12.51
C ALA A 44 4.48 -1.41 -11.08
N ARG A 45 3.98 -0.38 -10.39
CA ARG A 45 4.34 -0.10 -9.00
C ARG A 45 3.68 -1.05 -8.02
N VAL A 46 2.41 -1.41 -8.26
CA VAL A 46 1.74 -2.46 -7.47
C VAL A 46 2.53 -3.77 -7.57
N ALA A 47 2.98 -4.14 -8.77
CA ALA A 47 3.82 -5.31 -8.98
C ALA A 47 5.16 -5.21 -8.22
N ALA A 48 5.81 -4.04 -8.23
CA ALA A 48 7.05 -3.82 -7.47
C ALA A 48 6.85 -3.91 -5.95
N SER A 49 5.77 -3.34 -5.41
CA SER A 49 5.41 -3.46 -4.00
C SER A 49 5.13 -4.91 -3.61
N ARG A 50 4.38 -5.64 -4.44
CA ARG A 50 4.12 -7.07 -4.24
C ARG A 50 5.41 -7.88 -4.23
N HIS A 51 6.32 -7.62 -5.17
CA HIS A 51 7.61 -8.30 -5.23
C HIS A 51 8.46 -8.02 -3.97
N PHE A 52 8.53 -6.77 -3.54
CA PHE A 52 9.21 -6.40 -2.29
C PHE A 52 8.64 -7.17 -1.09
N LEU A 53 7.31 -7.21 -0.94
CA LEU A 53 6.67 -7.91 0.18
C LEU A 53 6.94 -9.42 0.14
N LEU A 54 6.97 -10.04 -1.03
CA LEU A 54 7.33 -11.45 -1.16
C LEU A 54 8.78 -11.73 -0.74
N VAL A 55 9.71 -10.82 -1.06
CA VAL A 55 11.11 -10.94 -0.62
C VAL A 55 11.21 -10.85 0.91
N GLU A 56 10.44 -9.97 1.54
CA GLU A 56 10.53 -9.72 2.99
C GLU A 56 9.70 -10.72 3.82
N ARG A 57 8.61 -11.29 3.29
CA ARG A 57 7.69 -12.18 4.02
C ARG A 57 7.71 -13.64 3.58
N ALA A 58 8.35 -13.98 2.46
CA ALA A 58 8.28 -15.28 1.77
C ALA A 58 6.89 -15.70 1.24
N SER A 59 5.79 -15.27 1.89
CA SER A 59 4.39 -15.48 1.47
C SER A 59 3.55 -14.23 1.75
N LEU A 60 2.44 -14.08 1.01
CA LEU A 60 1.41 -13.05 1.22
C LEU A 60 0.09 -13.64 1.74
N GLU A 61 0.08 -14.92 2.13
CA GLU A 61 -1.11 -15.52 2.74
C GLU A 61 -1.50 -14.75 4.01
N GLY A 62 -2.77 -14.33 4.07
CA GLY A 62 -3.29 -13.50 5.16
C GLY A 62 -2.72 -12.07 5.20
N PHE A 63 -2.14 -11.57 4.10
CA PHE A 63 -1.60 -10.22 4.02
C PHE A 63 -2.31 -9.37 2.97
N ASP A 64 -2.85 -8.22 3.39
CA ASP A 64 -3.51 -7.29 2.49
C ASP A 64 -2.54 -6.26 1.91
N LEU A 65 -2.46 -6.16 0.58
CA LEU A 65 -1.82 -5.02 -0.09
C LEU A 65 -2.90 -4.12 -0.69
N VAL A 66 -3.13 -2.98 -0.05
CA VAL A 66 -4.14 -2.01 -0.46
C VAL A 66 -3.46 -0.80 -1.08
N VAL A 67 -3.79 -0.44 -2.31
CA VAL A 67 -3.24 0.77 -2.95
C VAL A 67 -4.34 1.75 -3.32
N GLY A 68 -4.07 3.03 -3.13
CA GLY A 68 -4.90 4.10 -3.69
C GLY A 68 -4.72 4.14 -5.21
N GLY A 69 -5.83 4.08 -5.94
CA GLY A 69 -5.88 4.18 -7.40
C GLY A 69 -7.02 5.08 -7.84
N LEU A 70 -7.06 5.38 -9.14
CA LEU A 70 -8.18 6.09 -9.75
C LEU A 70 -9.07 5.08 -10.49
N GLY A 71 -10.34 4.99 -10.09
CA GLY A 71 -11.39 4.24 -10.76
C GLY A 71 -12.03 5.04 -11.91
N PRO A 72 -12.77 4.36 -12.81
CA PRO A 72 -13.44 5.00 -13.96
C PRO A 72 -14.48 6.07 -13.57
N ASN A 73 -14.95 6.04 -12.32
CA ASN A 73 -15.94 6.98 -11.77
C ASN A 73 -15.31 8.03 -10.84
N ASP A 74 -13.98 8.10 -10.76
CA ASP A 74 -13.30 9.09 -9.92
C ASP A 74 -13.33 10.44 -10.62
N CYS A 75 -14.37 11.23 -10.33
CA CYS A 75 -14.51 12.61 -10.77
C CYS A 75 -13.54 13.54 -10.01
N THR A 76 -12.23 13.43 -10.23
CA THR A 76 -11.15 14.42 -9.97
C THR A 76 -11.10 15.18 -8.60
N GLN A 77 -11.96 14.93 -7.60
CA GLN A 77 -12.08 15.77 -6.38
C GLN A 77 -12.54 15.08 -5.07
N ALA A 78 -12.54 13.75 -4.93
CA ALA A 78 -13.01 13.12 -3.69
C ALA A 78 -11.86 12.75 -2.72
N LEU A 79 -11.76 13.49 -1.62
CA LEU A 79 -10.94 13.25 -0.41
C LEU A 79 -11.32 11.94 0.34
N SER A 80 -11.37 10.79 -0.32
CA SER A 80 -11.77 9.55 0.34
C SER A 80 -11.15 8.31 -0.31
N LEU A 81 -10.18 7.70 0.39
CA LEU A 81 -9.55 6.42 0.06
C LEU A 81 -10.61 5.33 -0.18
N SER A 82 -10.47 4.60 -1.28
CA SER A 82 -11.17 3.33 -1.52
C SER A 82 -10.17 2.19 -1.49
N PHE A 83 -10.46 1.17 -0.68
CA PHE A 83 -9.62 0.00 -0.44
C PHE A 83 -9.91 -1.07 -1.50
N PHE A 84 -8.87 -1.64 -2.12
CA PHE A 84 -8.96 -2.90 -2.85
C PHE A 84 -8.28 -4.00 -2.01
N LEU A 85 -9.07 -5.01 -1.64
CA LEU A 85 -8.58 -6.28 -1.09
C LEU A 85 -8.22 -7.18 -2.30
N LEU A 86 -6.96 -7.61 -2.37
CA LEU A 86 -6.49 -8.63 -3.31
C LEU A 86 -6.56 -10.01 -2.65
#